data_AF-H2U2J2-F1
#
_entry.id   AF-H2U2J2-F1
#
_cell.length_a   1.000
_cell.length_b   1.000
_cell.length_c   1.000
_cell.angle_alpha   90.00
_cell.angle_beta   90.00
_cell.angle_gamma   90.00
#
_symmetry.space_group_name_H-M   'P 1'
#
loop_
_entity.id
_entity.type
_entity.pdbx_description
1 polymer ?
#
loop_
_entity_poly.entity_id
_entity_poly.type
_entity_poly.pdbx_seq_one_letter_code
_entity_poly.pdbx_strand_id
1 'polypeptide(L)'
;PVLVQVPPPTHTHTSVCCPHVSACRGDRLPLLFLTCVSLIQDNKGFGIGELVWGKIKGFSWWPGIVVTWRATGKRQASNGMRWLQWFGDGKFSEVGNLLRKTARLSSSCPPQIASIRAEKSFSPCSSDNPEDQIKPMLDWANGGFLPKGEEGLRPTHTAGEAPFYKVRTHLLGRDGCLRLVYSSASGFLAEFCLSCGKMRAATFHPLFEGGLCQTCKDVYLEISYMYDDDGYQSYCTICCGGREVLLCGNANCCRCFCVDCLDILVDPGTSNNARYLDPWRCYMCQPLLQYGVLKRRHDWNLKLQEFFANDNGQEFEKPKSYPAVPAEQRRPIRVLSLFDGIATGYLVLRDLGFKVDLYVASEVCEDSISVGVVRHEGKIKYVHDVRDITKKNILEWGPFDLVIGGSPCNDLSIVNPARKGLYEGTGRLFFEFYRLLSEAKPKEGEDRPFFWMFENVVAMGVNDKRDISRFLECNPVMIDAIEVSAAHRARYFWGNLPGMNRPLCASGMDKLELQDCLEHGRVAKFGKVRTITTRSNSIKQGKDQHFPVLMNGKEDILWCTELERIFGFPVHYTDVSNMGRGARQKLLGRSWSVPVIRHLFAPLKDYFACGTL
;
A
#
# COMPACT_ATOMS: atom_id res chain seq x y z
N PRO A 1 -25.25 6.54 15.55
CA PRO A 1 -25.44 5.16 15.08
C PRO A 1 -26.85 4.93 14.52
N VAL A 2 -26.96 4.51 13.25
CA VAL A 2 -28.22 4.03 12.65
C VAL A 2 -27.93 2.68 12.01
N LEU A 3 -28.66 1.65 12.43
CA LEU A 3 -28.59 0.28 11.91
C LEU A 3 -29.86 0.00 11.10
N VAL A 4 -29.70 -0.69 9.97
CA VAL A 4 -30.82 -1.19 9.16
C VAL A 4 -30.60 -2.67 8.89
N GLN A 5 -31.60 -3.50 9.20
CA GLN A 5 -31.62 -4.93 8.93
C GLN A 5 -32.63 -5.26 7.82
N VAL A 6 -32.36 -6.32 7.05
CA VAL A 6 -33.33 -6.97 6.15
C VAL A 6 -33.14 -8.51 6.25
N PRO A 7 -34.20 -9.33 6.35
CA PRO A 7 -34.10 -10.75 6.77
C PRO A 7 -34.02 -11.79 5.61
N PRO A 8 -33.72 -13.08 5.91
CA PRO A 8 -33.56 -14.16 4.92
C PRO A 8 -34.68 -15.25 4.94
N PRO A 9 -34.77 -16.07 3.86
CA PRO A 9 -35.46 -17.38 3.86
C PRO A 9 -34.49 -18.55 3.47
N THR A 10 -34.24 -19.65 4.22
CA THR A 10 -35.04 -20.79 4.76
C THR A 10 -34.58 -22.16 4.16
N HIS A 11 -33.95 -23.02 5.00
CA HIS A 11 -33.90 -24.51 5.01
C HIS A 11 -33.39 -25.33 3.77
N THR A 12 -33.07 -26.66 3.80
CA THR A 12 -33.09 -27.78 4.80
C THR A 12 -31.86 -28.74 4.66
N HIS A 13 -31.35 -29.32 5.78
CA HIS A 13 -30.78 -30.69 6.09
C HIS A 13 -30.03 -31.60 5.03
N THR A 14 -29.15 -32.60 5.33
CA THR A 14 -28.87 -33.46 6.54
C THR A 14 -27.47 -34.18 6.55
N SER A 15 -27.10 -34.83 7.69
CA SER A 15 -25.89 -35.61 8.15
C SER A 15 -25.56 -37.01 7.48
N VAL A 16 -24.50 -37.85 7.81
CA VAL A 16 -24.38 -38.82 8.98
C VAL A 16 -22.97 -39.43 9.41
N CYS A 17 -22.57 -40.73 9.30
CA CYS A 17 -21.57 -41.50 10.17
C CYS A 17 -20.19 -42.09 9.62
N CYS A 18 -19.08 -42.20 10.43
CA CYS A 18 -17.66 -42.67 10.15
C CYS A 18 -16.83 -43.07 11.43
N PRO A 19 -15.57 -43.60 11.37
CA PRO A 19 -14.40 -43.19 12.25
C PRO A 19 -12.93 -43.54 11.70
N HIS A 20 -11.77 -43.07 12.25
CA HIS A 20 -10.68 -43.64 13.14
C HIS A 20 -9.65 -44.71 12.58
N VAL A 21 -8.31 -44.84 12.88
CA VAL A 21 -7.17 -44.03 13.49
C VAL A 21 -5.72 -44.57 13.10
N SER A 22 -4.67 -43.71 13.14
CA SER A 22 -3.33 -43.82 13.83
C SER A 22 -1.98 -44.33 13.20
N ALA A 23 -1.07 -43.37 12.87
CA ALA A 23 0.43 -43.40 12.92
C ALA A 23 1.26 -44.36 12.00
N CYS A 24 2.31 -43.91 11.27
CA CYS A 24 3.56 -43.39 11.86
C CYS A 24 4.52 -42.68 10.86
N ARG A 25 5.49 -41.93 11.43
CA ARG A 25 6.80 -41.42 10.89
C ARG A 25 7.00 -41.19 9.36
N GLY A 26 7.14 -39.92 8.98
CA GLY A 26 7.69 -39.41 7.71
C GLY A 26 7.88 -37.88 7.82
N ASP A 27 8.77 -37.28 7.03
CA ASP A 27 9.20 -35.87 7.19
C ASP A 27 8.05 -34.84 7.13
N ARG A 28 7.97 -33.95 8.12
CA ARG A 28 6.87 -32.97 8.26
C ARG A 28 7.32 -31.52 8.09
N LEU A 29 7.12 -30.99 6.88
CA LEU A 29 6.99 -29.55 6.64
C LEU A 29 5.64 -29.05 7.23
N PRO A 30 5.61 -28.11 8.19
CA PRO A 30 4.36 -27.67 8.81
C PRO A 30 3.54 -26.74 7.91
N LEU A 31 2.32 -27.19 7.53
CA LEU A 31 1.33 -26.42 6.76
C LEU A 31 0.62 -25.31 7.58
N LEU A 32 1.39 -24.41 8.19
CA LEU A 32 0.91 -23.28 9.01
C LEU A 32 0.65 -21.99 8.20
N PHE A 33 0.37 -22.10 6.90
CA PHE A 33 0.39 -20.96 5.97
C PHE A 33 -0.87 -20.07 5.96
N LEU A 34 -1.99 -20.50 6.55
CA LEU A 34 -3.34 -20.10 6.12
C LEU A 34 -4.08 -19.03 6.94
N THR A 35 -3.58 -18.60 8.11
CA THR A 35 -4.34 -17.70 8.99
C THR A 35 -4.08 -16.20 8.80
N CYS A 36 -2.91 -15.81 8.27
CA CYS A 36 -2.45 -14.41 8.33
C CYS A 36 -2.33 -13.68 6.97
N VAL A 37 -2.63 -14.36 5.86
CA VAL A 37 -2.56 -13.77 4.50
C VAL A 37 -3.96 -13.68 3.88
N SER A 38 -4.99 -13.41 4.68
CA SER A 38 -6.36 -13.31 4.15
C SER A 38 -6.63 -11.93 3.54
N LEU A 39 -6.70 -11.89 2.20
CA LEU A 39 -7.37 -10.86 1.39
C LEU A 39 -6.59 -9.56 1.11
N ILE A 40 -5.54 -9.65 0.28
CA ILE A 40 -5.27 -8.59 -0.70
C ILE A 40 -6.26 -8.79 -1.86
N GLN A 41 -7.10 -7.79 -2.15
CA GLN A 41 -7.99 -7.77 -3.31
C GLN A 41 -7.32 -7.03 -4.47
N ASP A 42 -7.06 -7.74 -5.58
CA ASP A 42 -6.40 -7.19 -6.79
C ASP A 42 -7.40 -6.79 -7.89
N ASN A 43 -8.69 -6.65 -7.54
CA ASN A 43 -9.85 -6.47 -8.43
C ASN A 43 -10.05 -7.50 -9.56
N LYS A 44 -9.17 -8.48 -9.75
CA LYS A 44 -9.30 -9.50 -10.81
C LYS A 44 -10.14 -10.73 -10.39
N GLY A 45 -10.98 -10.61 -9.36
CA GLY A 45 -12.00 -11.60 -8.96
C GLY A 45 -11.68 -12.52 -7.77
N PHE A 46 -10.47 -13.07 -7.67
CA PHE A 46 -10.06 -14.06 -6.66
C PHE A 46 -8.85 -13.60 -5.83
N GLY A 47 -8.95 -13.58 -4.50
CA GLY A 47 -7.90 -13.05 -3.61
C GLY A 47 -6.65 -13.92 -3.57
N ILE A 48 -5.49 -13.33 -3.23
CA ILE A 48 -4.29 -14.13 -2.90
C ILE A 48 -4.58 -14.94 -1.62
N GLY A 49 -4.21 -16.21 -1.63
CA GLY A 49 -4.54 -17.18 -0.57
C GLY A 49 -5.91 -17.85 -0.75
N GLU A 50 -6.71 -17.48 -1.74
CA GLU A 50 -8.03 -18.06 -1.97
C GLU A 50 -7.94 -19.48 -2.57
N LEU A 51 -8.82 -20.37 -2.09
CA LEU A 51 -8.96 -21.75 -2.56
C LEU A 51 -9.90 -21.78 -3.78
N VAL A 52 -9.39 -22.18 -4.95
CA VAL A 52 -10.12 -22.11 -6.22
C VAL A 52 -9.95 -23.40 -7.03
N TRP A 53 -11.02 -23.85 -7.69
CA TRP A 53 -10.93 -24.99 -8.59
C TRP A 53 -10.54 -24.45 -9.98
N GLY A 54 -9.41 -24.88 -10.50
CA GLY A 54 -8.89 -24.46 -11.81
C GLY A 54 -8.99 -25.59 -12.86
N LYS A 55 -9.06 -25.23 -14.14
CA LYS A 55 -9.05 -26.20 -15.25
C LYS A 55 -7.99 -25.88 -16.30
N ILE A 56 -7.02 -26.78 -16.44
CA ILE A 56 -6.08 -26.80 -17.57
C ILE A 56 -6.72 -27.54 -18.76
N LYS A 57 -6.46 -27.09 -19.99
CA LYS A 57 -6.88 -27.80 -21.22
C LYS A 57 -6.25 -29.19 -21.25
N GLY A 58 -7.08 -30.23 -21.34
CA GLY A 58 -6.65 -31.65 -21.32
C GLY A 58 -6.72 -32.32 -19.93
N PHE A 59 -7.04 -31.57 -18.88
CA PHE A 59 -7.15 -32.08 -17.51
C PHE A 59 -8.55 -31.86 -16.91
N SER A 60 -8.86 -32.62 -15.86
CA SER A 60 -10.03 -32.40 -15.00
C SER A 60 -9.93 -31.07 -14.23
N TRP A 61 -11.05 -30.64 -13.64
CA TRP A 61 -11.01 -29.57 -12.63
C TRP A 61 -10.19 -30.06 -11.42
N TRP A 62 -9.24 -29.25 -10.96
CA TRP A 62 -8.34 -29.60 -9.86
C TRP A 62 -8.28 -28.49 -8.80
N PRO A 63 -8.11 -28.82 -7.51
CA PRO A 63 -7.89 -27.83 -6.44
C PRO A 63 -6.55 -27.10 -6.55
N GLY A 64 -6.56 -25.78 -6.37
CA GLY A 64 -5.37 -24.97 -6.17
C GLY A 64 -5.59 -23.76 -5.24
N ILE A 65 -4.50 -23.21 -4.71
CA ILE A 65 -4.51 -21.91 -4.00
C ILE A 65 -4.04 -20.82 -4.97
N VAL A 66 -4.73 -19.68 -5.00
CA VAL A 66 -4.28 -18.48 -5.72
C VAL A 66 -3.03 -17.91 -5.06
N VAL A 67 -1.92 -17.81 -5.81
CA VAL A 67 -0.65 -17.28 -5.33
C VAL A 67 -0.23 -16.03 -6.11
N THR A 68 0.61 -15.21 -5.48
CA THR A 68 1.30 -14.09 -6.16
C THR A 68 2.32 -14.64 -7.17
N TRP A 69 2.53 -13.91 -8.27
CA TRP A 69 3.53 -14.24 -9.28
C TRP A 69 4.97 -14.28 -8.74
N ARG A 70 5.26 -13.51 -7.68
CA ARG A 70 6.56 -13.55 -7.01
C ARG A 70 6.82 -14.92 -6.37
N ALA A 71 5.78 -15.61 -5.88
CA ALA A 71 5.89 -16.94 -5.31
C ALA A 71 6.19 -18.04 -6.34
N THR A 72 5.95 -17.79 -7.64
CA THR A 72 6.25 -18.73 -8.73
C THR A 72 7.57 -18.45 -9.44
N GLY A 73 8.18 -17.28 -9.18
CA GLY A 73 9.36 -16.79 -9.90
C GLY A 73 9.10 -16.52 -11.39
N LYS A 74 7.85 -16.21 -11.78
CA LYS A 74 7.44 -15.94 -13.17
C LYS A 74 6.83 -14.54 -13.31
N ARG A 75 6.53 -14.12 -14.54
CA ARG A 75 5.80 -12.88 -14.85
C ARG A 75 4.47 -12.77 -14.07
N GLN A 76 3.98 -11.55 -13.89
CA GLN A 76 2.62 -11.31 -13.43
C GLN A 76 1.58 -12.04 -14.32
N ALA A 77 0.52 -12.57 -13.70
CA ALA A 77 -0.55 -13.25 -14.41
C ALA A 77 -1.29 -12.29 -15.35
N SER A 78 -1.54 -12.77 -16.56
CA SER A 78 -2.26 -12.12 -17.65
C SER A 78 -3.65 -11.63 -17.21
N ASN A 79 -4.25 -10.69 -17.96
CA ASN A 79 -5.56 -10.18 -17.58
C ASN A 79 -6.61 -11.31 -17.55
N GLY A 80 -7.45 -11.33 -16.52
CA GLY A 80 -8.40 -12.41 -16.25
C GLY A 80 -7.81 -13.74 -15.74
N MET A 81 -6.50 -13.87 -15.50
CA MET A 81 -5.87 -15.11 -15.01
C MET A 81 -5.34 -15.02 -13.58
N ARG A 82 -4.99 -16.19 -12.99
CA ARG A 82 -4.23 -16.33 -11.74
C ARG A 82 -3.09 -17.30 -11.89
N TRP A 83 -2.03 -17.09 -11.12
CA TRP A 83 -1.15 -18.18 -10.73
C TRP A 83 -1.83 -19.01 -9.65
N LEU A 84 -2.00 -20.31 -9.90
CA LEU A 84 -2.38 -21.28 -8.88
C LEU A 84 -1.16 -22.07 -8.45
N GLN A 85 -1.12 -22.47 -7.17
CA GLN A 85 -0.38 -23.63 -6.72
C GLN A 85 -1.34 -24.81 -6.55
N TRP A 86 -1.11 -25.91 -7.26
CA TRP A 86 -1.99 -27.09 -7.20
C TRP A 86 -1.77 -27.90 -5.92
N PHE A 87 -2.84 -28.51 -5.39
CA PHE A 87 -2.71 -29.53 -4.34
C PHE A 87 -2.26 -30.87 -4.94
N GLY A 88 -1.58 -31.68 -4.13
CA GLY A 88 -0.91 -32.90 -4.58
C GLY A 88 0.55 -32.61 -4.94
N ASP A 89 0.80 -32.18 -6.18
CA ASP A 89 2.16 -32.04 -6.71
C ASP A 89 2.86 -30.70 -6.39
N GLY A 90 2.13 -29.72 -5.83
CA GLY A 90 2.65 -28.41 -5.45
C GLY A 90 3.11 -27.53 -6.62
N LYS A 91 2.86 -27.92 -7.89
CA LYS A 91 3.30 -27.19 -9.07
C LYS A 91 2.49 -25.90 -9.26
N PHE A 92 3.07 -24.97 -10.01
CA PHE A 92 2.44 -23.68 -10.34
C PHE A 92 1.92 -23.65 -11.78
N SER A 93 0.78 -23.00 -12.02
CA SER A 93 0.25 -22.79 -13.38
C SER A 93 -0.55 -21.49 -13.48
N GLU A 94 -0.50 -20.86 -14.65
CA GLU A 94 -1.31 -19.69 -15.00
C GLU A 94 -2.66 -20.15 -15.57
N VAL A 95 -3.77 -19.79 -14.92
CA VAL A 95 -5.12 -20.33 -15.20
C VAL A 95 -6.14 -19.20 -15.22
N GLY A 96 -6.90 -19.09 -16.31
CA GLY A 96 -8.05 -18.18 -16.43
C GLY A 96 -9.41 -18.82 -16.13
N ASN A 97 -9.55 -20.14 -16.30
CA ASN A 97 -10.81 -20.83 -16.05
C ASN A 97 -10.85 -21.34 -14.60
N LEU A 98 -11.51 -20.57 -13.74
CA LEU A 98 -11.53 -20.70 -12.29
C LEU A 98 -12.98 -20.70 -11.76
N LEU A 99 -13.27 -21.52 -10.76
CA LEU A 99 -14.57 -21.54 -10.08
C LEU A 99 -14.42 -21.37 -8.56
N ARG A 100 -15.18 -20.43 -7.99
CA ARG A 100 -15.69 -20.56 -6.62
C ARG A 100 -16.75 -21.65 -6.65
N LYS A 101 -16.61 -22.72 -5.86
CA LYS A 101 -17.60 -23.82 -5.84
C LYS A 101 -18.82 -23.45 -4.97
N THR A 102 -19.63 -22.51 -5.45
CA THR A 102 -20.81 -21.98 -4.75
C THR A 102 -22.00 -22.93 -4.82
N ALA A 103 -22.00 -23.97 -3.99
CA ALA A 103 -23.16 -24.82 -3.72
C ALA A 103 -23.13 -25.30 -2.25
N ARG A 104 -23.99 -24.68 -1.43
CA ARG A 104 -24.42 -25.06 -0.06
C ARG A 104 -23.49 -26.02 0.71
N LEU A 105 -22.51 -25.47 1.44
CA LEU A 105 -21.92 -26.09 2.63
C LEU A 105 -21.34 -24.96 3.52
N SER A 106 -21.85 -24.83 4.75
CA SER A 106 -21.73 -23.59 5.54
C SER A 106 -20.52 -23.51 6.47
N SER A 107 -19.33 -23.93 6.03
CA SER A 107 -18.09 -23.71 6.78
C SER A 107 -16.82 -23.66 5.92
N SER A 108 -16.08 -22.55 5.97
CA SER A 108 -14.70 -22.46 5.50
C SER A 108 -13.74 -23.12 6.49
N CYS A 109 -13.62 -24.45 6.45
CA CYS A 109 -12.76 -25.22 7.35
C CYS A 109 -11.83 -26.19 6.59
N PRO A 110 -10.50 -26.16 6.82
CA PRO A 110 -9.57 -27.16 6.28
C PRO A 110 -9.89 -28.60 6.72
N PRO A 111 -9.54 -29.63 5.93
CA PRO A 111 -9.92 -31.02 6.18
C PRO A 111 -9.53 -31.55 7.57
N GLN A 112 -8.37 -31.15 8.12
CA GLN A 112 -7.95 -31.56 9.46
C GLN A 112 -8.86 -30.98 10.57
N ILE A 113 -9.37 -29.75 10.40
CA ILE A 113 -10.29 -29.12 11.36
C ILE A 113 -11.67 -29.76 11.26
N ALA A 114 -12.13 -30.09 10.05
CA ALA A 114 -13.34 -30.88 9.85
C ALA A 114 -13.23 -32.26 10.52
N SER A 115 -12.09 -32.93 10.38
CA SER A 115 -11.80 -34.22 11.04
C SER A 115 -11.99 -34.13 12.56
N ILE A 116 -11.38 -33.13 13.19
CA ILE A 116 -11.41 -32.91 14.65
C ILE A 116 -12.84 -32.63 15.15
N ARG A 117 -13.61 -31.77 14.48
CA ARG A 117 -14.96 -31.41 14.94
C ARG A 117 -15.98 -32.53 14.71
N ALA A 118 -15.85 -33.27 13.61
CA ALA A 118 -16.71 -34.42 13.34
C ALA A 118 -16.40 -35.60 14.28
N GLU A 119 -15.16 -35.74 14.76
CA GLU A 119 -14.58 -36.94 15.40
C GLU A 119 -14.22 -38.06 14.39
N LYS A 120 -13.83 -37.67 13.16
CA LYS A 120 -13.10 -38.55 12.24
C LYS A 120 -11.60 -38.45 12.54
N SER A 121 -10.90 -39.57 12.38
CA SER A 121 -9.48 -39.58 12.10
C SER A 121 -9.18 -40.71 11.10
N PHE A 122 -7.94 -40.81 10.64
CA PHE A 122 -7.55 -41.72 9.57
C PHE A 122 -6.50 -42.71 10.04
N SER A 123 -6.65 -43.95 9.60
CA SER A 123 -5.59 -44.96 9.63
C SER A 123 -4.37 -44.47 8.87
N PRO A 124 -3.15 -44.86 9.28
CA PRO A 124 -1.96 -44.51 8.55
C PRO A 124 -1.97 -45.25 7.21
N CYS A 125 -1.58 -44.58 6.14
CA CYS A 125 -1.08 -45.35 5.00
C CYS A 125 0.38 -45.72 5.29
N SER A 126 0.77 -46.94 4.96
CA SER A 126 2.16 -47.41 5.05
C SER A 126 2.91 -47.23 3.73
N SER A 127 2.40 -46.40 2.80
CA SER A 127 3.09 -45.97 1.59
C SER A 127 3.47 -44.49 1.67
N ASP A 128 4.65 -44.16 1.16
CA ASP A 128 5.17 -42.79 1.08
C ASP A 128 4.57 -41.97 -0.07
N ASN A 129 3.60 -42.52 -0.82
CA ASN A 129 2.95 -41.84 -1.94
C ASN A 129 1.90 -40.82 -1.44
N PRO A 130 2.05 -39.51 -1.72
CA PRO A 130 1.13 -38.49 -1.22
C PRO A 130 -0.33 -38.68 -1.67
N GLU A 131 -0.56 -39.25 -2.85
CA GLU A 131 -1.92 -39.46 -3.36
C GLU A 131 -2.68 -40.50 -2.54
N ASP A 132 -2.04 -41.61 -2.17
CA ASP A 132 -2.66 -42.68 -1.36
C ASP A 132 -2.94 -42.25 0.10
N GLN A 133 -2.19 -41.27 0.61
CA GLN A 133 -2.43 -40.68 1.92
C GLN A 133 -3.61 -39.68 1.91
N ILE A 134 -3.85 -38.98 0.79
CA ILE A 134 -4.87 -37.94 0.67
C ILE A 134 -6.21 -38.51 0.15
N LYS A 135 -6.17 -39.53 -0.71
CA LYS A 135 -7.34 -40.19 -1.30
C LYS A 135 -8.40 -40.62 -0.28
N PRO A 136 -8.09 -41.27 0.86
CA PRO A 136 -9.08 -41.60 1.89
C PRO A 136 -9.77 -40.37 2.51
N MET A 137 -9.07 -39.23 2.58
CA MET A 137 -9.64 -37.97 3.08
C MET A 137 -10.54 -37.28 2.04
N LEU A 138 -10.22 -37.42 0.75
CA LEU A 138 -11.06 -36.94 -0.36
C LEU A 138 -12.31 -37.81 -0.51
N ASP A 139 -12.18 -39.13 -0.50
CA ASP A 139 -13.30 -40.08 -0.55
C ASP A 139 -14.22 -39.91 0.67
N TRP A 140 -13.66 -39.61 1.84
CA TRP A 140 -14.42 -39.21 3.03
C TRP A 140 -15.19 -37.89 2.86
N ALA A 141 -14.56 -36.85 2.31
CA ALA A 141 -15.21 -35.57 2.06
C ALA A 141 -16.32 -35.69 1.00
N ASN A 142 -16.08 -36.47 -0.05
CA ASN A 142 -17.07 -36.86 -1.06
C ASN A 142 -18.21 -37.70 -0.44
N GLY A 143 -17.93 -38.45 0.63
CA GLY A 143 -18.89 -39.22 1.43
C GLY A 143 -19.66 -38.42 2.51
N GLY A 144 -19.39 -37.13 2.71
CA GLY A 144 -20.27 -36.24 3.50
C GLY A 144 -19.94 -36.05 4.99
N PHE A 145 -18.66 -36.04 5.39
CA PHE A 145 -18.16 -35.54 6.69
C PHE A 145 -18.67 -36.18 8.00
N LEU A 146 -19.39 -37.29 7.89
CA LEU A 146 -19.17 -38.52 8.67
C LEU A 146 -18.05 -38.38 9.76
N PRO A 147 -18.25 -38.50 11.10
CA PRO A 147 -19.27 -39.25 11.83
C PRO A 147 -20.48 -38.49 12.33
N LYS A 148 -20.39 -37.17 12.36
CA LYS A 148 -21.50 -36.29 12.73
C LYS A 148 -22.04 -35.53 11.51
N GLY A 149 -21.55 -35.86 10.31
CA GLY A 149 -21.92 -35.23 9.06
C GLY A 149 -21.62 -33.74 9.06
N GLU A 150 -22.41 -32.98 8.30
CA GLU A 150 -22.41 -31.52 8.34
C GLU A 150 -22.74 -30.96 9.74
N GLU A 151 -23.57 -31.65 10.53
CA GLU A 151 -23.94 -31.21 11.90
C GLU A 151 -22.70 -31.10 12.81
N GLY A 152 -21.75 -32.03 12.67
CA GLY A 152 -20.47 -32.02 13.37
C GLY A 152 -19.52 -30.87 13.00
N LEU A 153 -19.82 -30.07 11.98
CA LEU A 153 -18.95 -28.97 11.54
C LEU A 153 -19.38 -27.60 12.10
N ARG A 154 -20.63 -27.49 12.61
CA ARG A 154 -21.25 -26.24 13.04
C ARG A 154 -20.65 -25.68 14.35
N PRO A 155 -20.54 -24.35 14.51
CA PRO A 155 -20.20 -23.73 15.80
C PRO A 155 -21.35 -23.80 16.80
N THR A 156 -21.04 -23.95 18.09
CA THR A 156 -22.03 -23.94 19.17
C THR A 156 -22.23 -22.54 19.78
N HIS A 157 -23.48 -22.10 19.82
CA HIS A 157 -24.02 -21.03 20.67
C HIS A 157 -25.16 -21.66 21.52
N THR A 158 -25.53 -21.20 22.72
CA THR A 158 -25.29 -19.91 23.39
C THR A 158 -25.29 -20.09 24.93
N ALA A 159 -24.72 -19.12 25.66
CA ALA A 159 -24.96 -18.70 27.06
C ALA A 159 -25.57 -19.68 28.10
N GLY A 160 -24.86 -19.85 29.23
CA GLY A 160 -25.37 -20.48 30.46
C GLY A 160 -24.28 -20.61 31.54
N GLU A 161 -24.64 -20.36 32.81
CA GLU A 161 -23.74 -20.28 33.97
C GLU A 161 -22.99 -21.59 34.31
N ALA A 162 -21.64 -21.54 34.39
CA ALA A 162 -20.70 -22.30 35.25
C ALA A 162 -20.81 -23.86 35.40
N PRO A 163 -19.78 -24.56 35.94
CA PRO A 163 -18.42 -24.16 36.30
C PRO A 163 -17.32 -24.89 35.50
N PHE A 164 -16.08 -24.84 35.99
CA PHE A 164 -14.87 -25.45 35.42
C PHE A 164 -14.99 -26.93 34.99
N TYR A 165 -14.82 -27.19 33.69
CA TYR A 165 -14.26 -28.45 33.17
C TYR A 165 -13.21 -28.19 32.09
N LYS A 166 -12.07 -28.88 32.17
CA LYS A 166 -10.90 -28.65 31.30
C LYS A 166 -11.10 -29.27 29.91
N VAL A 167 -11.53 -28.49 28.93
CA VAL A 167 -11.36 -28.85 27.51
C VAL A 167 -9.89 -28.74 27.14
N ARG A 168 -9.14 -29.84 27.27
CA ARG A 168 -7.78 -30.00 26.73
C ARG A 168 -7.87 -30.02 25.20
N THR A 169 -7.83 -28.85 24.57
CA THR A 169 -7.42 -28.76 23.17
C THR A 169 -5.99 -29.32 23.05
N HIS A 170 -5.72 -30.11 22.00
CA HIS A 170 -4.40 -30.75 21.85
C HIS A 170 -3.35 -29.73 21.38
N LEU A 171 -2.71 -29.07 22.34
CA LEU A 171 -1.81 -27.94 22.16
C LEU A 171 -0.41 -28.39 21.68
N LEU A 172 -0.30 -28.79 20.42
CA LEU A 172 0.98 -29.10 19.76
C LEU A 172 1.43 -28.02 18.74
N GLY A 173 0.66 -26.93 18.60
CA GLY A 173 1.05 -25.75 17.82
C GLY A 173 1.01 -24.42 18.59
N ARG A 174 0.13 -24.29 19.59
CA ARG A 174 -0.04 -23.04 20.37
C ARG A 174 0.87 -22.99 21.61
N ASP A 175 0.84 -24.02 22.46
CA ASP A 175 1.72 -24.09 23.66
C ASP A 175 3.20 -24.08 23.31
N GLY A 176 3.61 -24.69 22.20
CA GLY A 176 5.02 -24.67 21.77
C GLY A 176 5.50 -23.25 21.46
N CYS A 177 4.70 -22.48 20.72
CA CYS A 177 5.01 -21.10 20.37
C CYS A 177 4.95 -20.19 21.60
N LEU A 178 3.86 -20.23 22.38
CA LEU A 178 3.71 -19.44 23.60
C LEU A 178 4.79 -19.77 24.64
N ARG A 179 5.12 -21.04 24.87
CA ARG A 179 6.20 -21.40 25.82
C ARG A 179 7.57 -20.91 25.34
N LEU A 180 7.93 -21.10 24.06
CA LEU A 180 9.21 -20.60 23.53
C LEU A 180 9.33 -19.07 23.62
N VAL A 181 8.24 -18.36 23.34
CA VAL A 181 8.15 -16.89 23.41
C VAL A 181 8.23 -16.38 24.86
N TYR A 182 7.78 -17.17 25.84
CA TYR A 182 7.85 -16.82 27.28
C TYR A 182 9.06 -17.45 28.02
N SER A 183 9.89 -18.30 27.41
CA SER A 183 10.94 -19.06 28.13
C SER A 183 12.39 -18.61 27.89
N SER A 184 12.66 -17.85 26.83
CA SER A 184 14.02 -17.81 26.24
C SER A 184 14.54 -16.40 25.96
N ALA A 185 15.86 -16.24 26.08
CA ALA A 185 16.57 -14.97 25.96
C ALA A 185 16.38 -14.25 24.60
N SER A 186 16.67 -12.94 24.60
CA SER A 186 16.42 -11.95 23.54
C SER A 186 16.93 -12.28 22.13
N GLY A 187 17.78 -13.29 21.94
CA GLY A 187 18.16 -13.77 20.61
C GLY A 187 17.02 -14.49 19.86
N PHE A 188 16.11 -15.18 20.55
CA PHE A 188 15.18 -16.11 19.91
C PHE A 188 14.05 -15.42 19.12
N LEU A 189 13.66 -14.20 19.50
CA LEU A 189 12.64 -13.42 18.80
C LEU A 189 13.05 -12.98 17.39
N ALA A 190 14.36 -12.96 17.09
CA ALA A 190 14.86 -12.59 15.77
C ALA A 190 14.53 -13.63 14.67
N GLU A 191 14.35 -14.90 15.03
CA GLU A 191 14.04 -15.98 14.08
C GLU A 191 12.55 -16.05 13.70
N PHE A 192 11.69 -15.33 14.42
CA PHE A 192 10.24 -15.37 14.33
C PHE A 192 9.68 -14.15 13.58
N CYS A 193 8.74 -14.37 12.66
CA CYS A 193 8.05 -13.30 11.97
C CYS A 193 6.94 -12.70 12.86
N LEU A 194 7.15 -11.50 13.42
CA LEU A 194 6.17 -10.81 14.27
C LEU A 194 4.81 -10.63 13.58
N SER A 195 4.79 -10.43 12.26
CA SER A 195 3.55 -10.16 11.52
C SER A 195 2.67 -11.40 11.30
N CYS A 196 3.24 -12.61 11.17
CA CYS A 196 2.47 -13.81 10.79
C CYS A 196 2.83 -15.12 11.51
N GLY A 197 3.74 -15.08 12.48
CA GLY A 197 4.09 -16.22 13.33
C GLY A 197 4.87 -17.36 12.65
N LYS A 198 5.38 -17.15 11.43
CA LYS A 198 6.26 -18.11 10.77
C LYS A 198 7.67 -18.05 11.35
N MET A 199 8.23 -19.22 11.69
CA MET A 199 9.68 -19.40 11.88
C MET A 199 10.41 -19.12 10.56
N ARG A 200 11.69 -18.74 10.65
CA ARG A 200 12.53 -18.22 9.55
C ARG A 200 12.09 -16.83 9.10
N ALA A 201 12.37 -15.84 9.96
CA ALA A 201 12.55 -14.48 9.50
C ALA A 201 13.64 -14.40 8.40
N ALA A 202 13.43 -13.51 7.43
CA ALA A 202 14.38 -13.18 6.35
C ALA A 202 15.02 -11.80 6.58
N THR A 203 14.45 -10.98 7.45
CA THR A 203 14.96 -9.66 7.85
C THR A 203 14.39 -9.26 9.22
N PHE A 204 14.76 -8.09 9.74
CA PHE A 204 14.23 -7.55 10.99
C PHE A 204 12.86 -6.88 10.78
N HIS A 205 12.02 -6.83 11.83
CA HIS A 205 10.90 -5.90 11.86
C HIS A 205 11.43 -4.48 12.17
N PRO A 206 11.10 -3.44 11.37
CA PRO A 206 11.75 -2.13 11.52
C PRO A 206 11.37 -1.37 12.80
N LEU A 207 10.13 -1.50 13.29
CA LEU A 207 9.66 -0.78 14.48
C LEU A 207 9.88 -1.49 15.83
N PHE A 208 9.91 -2.83 15.84
CA PHE A 208 9.89 -3.65 17.06
C PHE A 208 10.99 -4.71 17.03
N GLU A 209 11.44 -5.14 18.21
CA GLU A 209 12.45 -6.19 18.35
C GLU A 209 11.84 -7.55 17.97
N GLY A 210 12.38 -8.13 16.88
CA GLY A 210 11.88 -9.35 16.25
C GLY A 210 12.09 -9.33 14.75
N GLY A 211 11.67 -10.40 14.06
CA GLY A 211 11.89 -10.60 12.62
C GLY A 211 10.65 -10.40 11.73
N LEU A 212 10.88 -10.46 10.42
CA LEU A 212 9.89 -10.55 9.35
C LEU A 212 10.33 -11.62 8.33
N CYS A 213 9.43 -12.53 7.95
CA CYS A 213 9.65 -13.43 6.81
C CYS A 213 9.45 -12.68 5.48
N GLN A 214 10.00 -13.18 4.37
CA GLN A 214 10.04 -12.45 3.10
C GLN A 214 8.66 -11.94 2.63
N THR A 215 7.62 -12.76 2.73
CA THR A 215 6.25 -12.34 2.34
C THR A 215 5.75 -11.15 3.17
N CYS A 216 6.08 -11.10 4.45
CA CYS A 216 5.73 -9.97 5.31
C CYS A 216 6.65 -8.77 5.08
N LYS A 217 7.92 -8.97 4.69
CA LYS A 217 8.78 -7.87 4.21
C LYS A 217 8.16 -7.18 3.01
N ASP A 218 7.80 -7.96 1.98
CA ASP A 218 7.22 -7.45 0.73
C ASP A 218 5.95 -6.63 0.98
N VAL A 219 5.02 -7.17 1.79
CA VAL A 219 3.78 -6.48 2.18
C VAL A 219 4.07 -5.22 2.99
N TYR A 220 4.99 -5.28 3.96
CA TYR A 220 5.34 -4.12 4.79
C TYR A 220 5.94 -2.98 3.94
N LEU A 221 6.76 -3.30 2.95
CA LEU A 221 7.30 -2.31 2.00
C LEU A 221 6.20 -1.62 1.18
N GLU A 222 5.18 -2.38 0.76
CA GLU A 222 4.05 -1.88 -0.04
C GLU A 222 3.10 -1.00 0.80
N ILE A 223 2.63 -1.47 1.97
CA ILE A 223 1.44 -0.87 2.63
C ILE A 223 1.66 -0.19 3.99
N SER A 224 2.87 -0.20 4.56
CA SER A 224 3.13 0.42 5.89
C SER A 224 2.94 1.95 5.95
N TYR A 225 2.92 2.62 4.79
CA TYR A 225 2.56 4.04 4.65
C TYR A 225 1.36 4.22 3.70
N MET A 226 0.36 3.33 3.76
CA MET A 226 -0.99 3.65 3.29
C MET A 226 -1.85 4.15 4.45
N TYR A 227 -2.69 5.12 4.13
CA TYR A 227 -3.54 5.85 5.07
C TYR A 227 -4.94 5.96 4.46
N ASP A 228 -5.96 5.82 5.29
CA ASP A 228 -7.37 5.96 4.89
C ASP A 228 -7.82 7.43 4.99
N ASP A 229 -9.05 7.71 4.53
CA ASP A 229 -9.62 9.06 4.46
C ASP A 229 -9.81 9.72 5.86
N ASP A 230 -9.71 8.95 6.96
CA ASP A 230 -9.70 9.47 8.33
C ASP A 230 -8.31 9.99 8.79
N GLY A 231 -7.28 9.76 7.96
CA GLY A 231 -5.89 10.14 8.21
C GLY A 231 -5.06 9.12 9.00
N TYR A 232 -5.62 8.00 9.45
CA TYR A 232 -4.91 6.90 10.14
C TYR A 232 -4.36 5.86 9.14
N GLN A 233 -3.41 5.04 9.58
CA GLN A 233 -2.89 3.92 8.79
C GLN A 233 -4.00 2.91 8.47
N SER A 234 -4.14 2.55 7.19
CA SER A 234 -5.12 1.55 6.70
C SER A 234 -4.93 0.15 7.30
N TYR A 235 -3.76 -0.13 7.87
CA TYR A 235 -3.35 -1.45 8.33
C TYR A 235 -2.51 -1.39 9.61
N CYS A 236 -2.61 -2.44 10.44
CA CYS A 236 -1.87 -2.56 11.70
C CYS A 236 -0.37 -2.29 11.55
N THR A 237 0.15 -1.39 12.40
CA THR A 237 1.57 -1.00 12.50
C THR A 237 2.56 -2.17 12.63
N ILE A 238 2.13 -3.36 13.10
CA ILE A 238 2.97 -4.56 13.25
C ILE A 238 2.81 -5.52 12.06
N CYS A 239 1.58 -5.94 11.76
CA CYS A 239 1.37 -7.03 10.79
C CYS A 239 1.13 -6.58 9.35
N CYS A 240 0.89 -5.28 9.11
CA CYS A 240 0.39 -4.77 7.84
C CYS A 240 -0.84 -5.58 7.38
N GLY A 241 -1.85 -5.61 8.25
CA GLY A 241 -3.11 -6.32 8.06
C GLY A 241 -4.00 -6.21 9.29
N GLY A 242 -4.79 -7.25 9.54
CA GLY A 242 -5.84 -7.29 10.58
C GLY A 242 -7.20 -6.87 10.03
N ARG A 243 -8.28 -7.33 10.68
CA ARG A 243 -9.68 -7.04 10.27
C ARG A 243 -10.35 -5.97 11.11
N GLU A 244 -9.90 -5.82 12.35
CA GLU A 244 -10.34 -4.80 13.30
C GLU A 244 -9.07 -4.20 13.90
N VAL A 245 -8.99 -2.88 13.93
CA VAL A 245 -7.83 -2.12 14.45
C VAL A 245 -8.27 -1.10 15.47
N LEU A 246 -7.46 -0.92 16.52
CA LEU A 246 -7.60 0.16 17.48
C LEU A 246 -6.72 1.33 17.03
N LEU A 247 -7.33 2.50 16.87
CA LEU A 247 -6.66 3.75 16.50
C LEU A 247 -5.99 4.38 17.72
N CYS A 248 -4.81 4.98 17.56
CA CYS A 248 -4.11 5.67 18.65
C CYS A 248 -4.79 7.02 18.96
N GLY A 249 -5.35 7.18 20.15
CA GLY A 249 -5.92 8.45 20.61
C GLY A 249 -4.89 9.53 20.98
N ASN A 250 -3.61 9.34 20.65
CA ASN A 250 -2.57 10.33 20.93
C ASN A 250 -2.48 11.38 19.81
N ALA A 251 -2.39 12.66 20.18
CA ALA A 251 -2.37 13.76 19.21
C ALA A 251 -1.24 13.59 18.17
N ASN A 252 -1.55 13.85 16.89
CA ASN A 252 -0.68 13.66 15.74
C ASN A 252 -0.17 12.21 15.50
N CYS A 253 -0.72 11.18 16.16
CA CYS A 253 -0.32 9.78 15.97
C CYS A 253 -1.30 9.00 15.08
N CYS A 254 -1.07 9.02 13.77
CA CYS A 254 -1.87 8.31 12.77
C CYS A 254 -1.70 6.76 12.74
N ARG A 255 -1.42 6.10 13.87
CA ARG A 255 -1.08 4.66 13.92
C ARG A 255 -2.20 3.81 14.50
N CYS A 256 -2.35 2.59 14.00
CA CYS A 256 -3.37 1.63 14.43
C CYS A 256 -2.78 0.23 14.70
N PHE A 257 -3.40 -0.55 15.58
CA PHE A 257 -2.96 -1.90 15.96
C PHE A 257 -4.12 -2.87 15.91
N CYS A 258 -3.98 -4.01 15.24
CA CYS A 258 -5.07 -4.99 15.16
C CYS A 258 -5.25 -5.78 16.46
N VAL A 259 -6.50 -6.17 16.71
CA VAL A 259 -6.93 -7.00 17.84
C VAL A 259 -6.03 -8.24 18.01
N ASP A 260 -5.78 -8.96 16.91
CA ASP A 260 -4.93 -10.15 16.90
C ASP A 260 -3.50 -9.87 17.41
N CYS A 261 -2.87 -8.76 16.97
CA CYS A 261 -1.52 -8.41 17.43
C CYS A 261 -1.49 -8.00 18.90
N LEU A 262 -2.53 -7.32 19.40
CA LEU A 262 -2.63 -6.95 20.82
C LEU A 262 -2.73 -8.20 21.71
N ASP A 263 -3.66 -9.10 21.38
CA ASP A 263 -3.95 -10.28 22.21
C ASP A 263 -2.95 -11.44 22.05
N ILE A 264 -2.05 -11.37 21.06
CA ILE A 264 -0.98 -12.37 20.84
C ILE A 264 0.40 -11.86 21.28
N LEU A 265 0.74 -10.59 21.06
CA LEU A 265 2.09 -10.06 21.29
C LEU A 265 2.24 -9.24 22.59
N VAL A 266 1.12 -8.80 23.19
CA VAL A 266 1.11 -8.14 24.50
C VAL A 266 0.59 -9.13 25.55
N ASP A 267 -0.73 -9.26 25.70
CA ASP A 267 -1.35 -10.23 26.61
C ASP A 267 -2.82 -10.50 26.21
N PRO A 268 -3.36 -11.73 26.34
CA PRO A 268 -4.72 -12.06 25.92
C PRO A 268 -5.82 -11.23 26.62
N GLY A 269 -6.51 -10.37 25.87
CA GLY A 269 -7.53 -9.45 26.38
C GLY A 269 -7.04 -7.99 26.45
N THR A 270 -5.79 -7.72 26.08
CA THR A 270 -5.26 -6.36 25.87
C THR A 270 -6.15 -5.55 24.92
N SER A 271 -6.71 -6.18 23.86
CA SER A 271 -7.62 -5.49 22.94
C SER A 271 -8.90 -5.00 23.64
N ASN A 272 -9.50 -5.82 24.50
CA ASN A 272 -10.69 -5.46 25.28
C ASN A 272 -10.37 -4.34 26.28
N ASN A 273 -9.27 -4.46 27.01
CA ASN A 273 -8.85 -3.44 27.97
C ASN A 273 -8.56 -2.10 27.27
N ALA A 274 -7.93 -2.13 26.11
CA ALA A 274 -7.64 -0.94 25.30
C ALA A 274 -8.91 -0.24 24.76
N ARG A 275 -9.98 -0.98 24.41
CA ARG A 275 -11.27 -0.39 23.98
C ARG A 275 -11.95 0.47 25.06
N TYR A 276 -11.61 0.30 26.34
CA TYR A 276 -12.15 1.09 27.46
C TYR A 276 -11.21 2.20 27.96
N LEU A 277 -10.08 2.44 27.28
CA LEU A 277 -9.14 3.50 27.60
C LEU A 277 -9.30 4.66 26.61
N ASP A 278 -9.70 5.83 27.10
CA ASP A 278 -9.79 7.06 26.31
C ASP A 278 -8.90 8.15 26.94
N PRO A 279 -7.85 8.66 26.26
CA PRO A 279 -7.32 8.19 24.97
C PRO A 279 -6.37 6.99 25.12
N TRP A 280 -6.63 5.88 24.42
CA TRP A 280 -5.67 4.77 24.31
C TRP A 280 -4.43 5.21 23.51
N ARG A 281 -3.25 5.14 24.15
CA ARG A 281 -1.97 5.41 23.50
C ARG A 281 -1.34 4.11 23.01
N CYS A 282 -0.98 4.05 21.73
CA CYS A 282 -0.33 2.87 21.15
C CYS A 282 1.13 2.71 21.59
N TYR A 283 1.72 1.52 21.39
CA TYR A 283 3.09 1.19 21.81
C TYR A 283 4.20 1.95 21.06
N MET A 284 3.87 2.70 20.00
CA MET A 284 4.79 3.67 19.41
C MET A 284 4.82 5.02 20.16
N CYS A 285 3.80 5.33 20.95
CA CYS A 285 3.71 6.55 21.79
C CYS A 285 3.96 6.31 23.28
N GLN A 286 3.74 5.08 23.78
CA GLN A 286 4.04 4.75 25.17
C GLN A 286 5.56 4.82 25.48
N PRO A 287 5.96 4.84 26.77
CA PRO A 287 7.37 4.77 27.19
C PRO A 287 8.14 3.60 26.57
N LEU A 288 9.48 3.68 26.58
CA LEU A 288 10.35 2.63 26.00
C LEU A 288 10.47 1.41 26.94
N LEU A 289 9.36 0.72 27.15
CA LEU A 289 9.26 -0.50 27.94
C LEU A 289 8.97 -1.71 27.05
N GLN A 290 9.00 -2.90 27.66
CA GLN A 290 8.53 -4.14 27.04
C GLN A 290 7.07 -4.39 27.46
N TYR A 291 6.22 -4.67 26.49
CA TYR A 291 4.78 -4.90 26.67
C TYR A 291 4.45 -6.32 26.20
N GLY A 292 4.40 -7.27 27.15
CA GLY A 292 4.39 -8.70 26.82
C GLY A 292 5.72 -9.10 26.16
N VAL A 293 5.67 -9.43 24.87
CA VAL A 293 6.87 -9.61 24.03
C VAL A 293 7.08 -8.50 22.99
N LEU A 294 6.15 -7.54 22.91
CA LEU A 294 6.30 -6.37 22.06
C LEU A 294 7.23 -5.34 22.72
N LYS A 295 8.42 -5.14 22.15
CA LYS A 295 9.39 -4.13 22.59
C LYS A 295 9.76 -3.23 21.42
N ARG A 296 9.47 -1.92 21.54
CA ARG A 296 9.81 -0.91 20.51
C ARG A 296 11.32 -0.75 20.42
N ARG A 297 11.86 -0.72 19.20
CA ARG A 297 13.29 -0.45 18.97
C ARG A 297 13.65 0.99 19.39
N HIS A 298 14.83 1.18 19.95
CA HIS A 298 15.36 2.53 20.23
C HIS A 298 15.85 3.20 18.94
N ASP A 299 16.43 2.41 18.03
CA ASP A 299 16.95 2.77 16.71
C ASP A 299 15.90 2.68 15.58
N TRP A 300 14.61 2.60 15.92
CA TRP A 300 13.53 2.21 15.00
C TRP A 300 13.47 3.03 13.70
N ASN A 301 13.75 4.33 13.77
CA ASN A 301 13.71 5.18 12.58
C ASN A 301 14.87 4.88 11.62
N LEU A 302 16.09 4.71 12.14
CA LEU A 302 17.25 4.31 11.34
C LEU A 302 17.01 2.93 10.70
N LYS A 303 16.49 1.98 11.48
CA LYS A 303 16.09 0.66 10.98
C LYS A 303 14.99 0.74 9.91
N LEU A 304 14.06 1.68 10.02
CA LEU A 304 13.03 1.90 9.01
C LEU A 304 13.61 2.51 7.72
N GLN A 305 14.59 3.43 7.78
CA GLN A 305 15.30 3.90 6.58
C GLN A 305 16.10 2.77 5.92
N GLU A 306 16.85 1.99 6.70
CA GLU A 306 17.59 0.79 6.26
C GLU A 306 16.66 -0.24 5.60
N PHE A 307 15.45 -0.41 6.13
CA PHE A 307 14.44 -1.33 5.58
C PHE A 307 13.92 -0.93 4.20
N PHE A 308 13.79 0.38 3.93
CA PHE A 308 13.40 0.92 2.62
C PHE A 308 14.58 1.14 1.65
N ALA A 309 15.82 1.00 2.10
CA ALA A 309 16.99 1.18 1.27
C ALA A 309 17.22 -0.03 0.34
N ASN A 310 17.20 0.21 -0.98
CA ASN A 310 17.77 -0.69 -1.97
C ASN A 310 19.13 -0.13 -2.39
N ASP A 311 20.22 -0.83 -2.06
CA ASP A 311 21.62 -0.39 -2.27
C ASP A 311 22.10 -0.49 -3.75
N ASN A 312 21.24 -0.15 -4.70
CA ASN A 312 21.51 -0.20 -6.13
C ASN A 312 22.35 1.00 -6.60
N GLY A 313 23.66 0.97 -6.35
CA GLY A 313 24.64 1.88 -6.95
C GLY A 313 24.81 3.21 -6.22
N GLN A 314 25.63 3.20 -5.16
CA GLN A 314 26.07 4.42 -4.46
C GLN A 314 27.13 5.18 -5.29
N GLU A 315 26.69 5.96 -6.28
CA GLU A 315 27.52 7.00 -6.92
C GLU A 315 27.67 8.27 -6.05
N PHE A 316 26.80 8.42 -5.05
CA PHE A 316 26.69 9.57 -4.16
C PHE A 316 26.56 9.11 -2.70
N GLU A 317 26.90 9.98 -1.75
CA GLU A 317 26.71 9.72 -0.33
C GLU A 317 25.22 9.59 0.04
N LYS A 318 24.92 8.85 1.12
CA LYS A 318 23.54 8.70 1.60
C LYS A 318 23.09 10.03 2.25
N PRO A 319 21.97 10.66 1.80
CA PRO A 319 21.51 11.93 2.35
C PRO A 319 21.31 11.90 3.88
N LYS A 320 21.53 13.04 4.55
CA LYS A 320 21.30 13.20 5.99
C LYS A 320 19.90 12.67 6.36
N SER A 321 19.88 11.62 7.18
CA SER A 321 18.66 11.10 7.78
C SER A 321 18.29 11.91 9.02
N TYR A 322 16.99 12.01 9.29
CA TYR A 322 16.46 12.70 10.47
C TYR A 322 15.66 11.72 11.33
N PRO A 323 15.82 11.74 12.67
CA PRO A 323 15.00 10.93 13.55
C PRO A 323 13.54 11.37 13.47
N ALA A 324 12.61 10.40 13.54
CA ALA A 324 11.18 10.70 13.62
C ALA A 324 10.85 11.47 14.91
N VAL A 325 9.91 12.40 14.79
CA VAL A 325 9.52 13.28 15.90
C VAL A 325 8.43 12.58 16.74
N PRO A 326 8.55 12.53 18.08
CA PRO A 326 7.49 12.04 18.97
C PRO A 326 6.16 12.76 18.71
N ALA A 327 5.03 12.06 18.77
CA ALA A 327 3.75 12.56 18.28
C ALA A 327 3.32 13.88 18.95
N GLU A 328 3.57 14.00 20.26
CA GLU A 328 3.35 15.19 21.09
C GLU A 328 4.22 16.39 20.70
N GLN A 329 5.37 16.16 20.05
CA GLN A 329 6.35 17.17 19.64
C GLN A 329 6.24 17.56 18.16
N ARG A 330 5.39 16.87 17.38
CA ARG A 330 5.17 17.15 15.96
C ARG A 330 4.54 18.54 15.80
N ARG A 331 5.21 19.41 15.04
CA ARG A 331 4.72 20.75 14.66
C ARG A 331 4.09 20.75 13.26
N PRO A 332 3.18 21.69 12.95
CA PRO A 332 2.73 21.93 11.58
C PRO A 332 3.89 22.09 10.58
N ILE A 333 3.68 21.69 9.33
CA ILE A 333 4.70 21.73 8.27
C ILE A 333 4.75 23.12 7.61
N ARG A 334 5.96 23.61 7.32
CA ARG A 334 6.21 24.83 6.54
C ARG A 334 6.86 24.50 5.20
N VAL A 335 6.27 24.98 4.10
CA VAL A 335 6.56 24.52 2.74
C VAL A 335 6.93 25.67 1.80
N LEU A 336 7.94 25.44 0.97
CA LEU A 336 8.28 26.26 -0.20
C LEU A 336 8.03 25.43 -1.46
N SER A 337 7.08 25.85 -2.30
CA SER A 337 6.74 25.23 -3.59
C SER A 337 7.22 26.12 -4.73
N LEU A 338 8.05 25.57 -5.61
CA LEU A 338 8.63 26.27 -6.75
C LEU A 338 8.11 25.63 -8.04
N PHE A 339 7.57 26.44 -8.96
CA PHE A 339 6.79 25.94 -10.11
C PHE A 339 5.54 25.17 -9.64
N ASP A 340 4.81 25.75 -8.69
CA ASP A 340 3.70 25.11 -7.94
C ASP A 340 2.57 24.58 -8.85
N GLY A 341 2.38 25.19 -10.03
CA GLY A 341 1.30 24.85 -10.94
C GLY A 341 -0.05 24.97 -10.25
N ILE A 342 -0.88 23.94 -10.40
CA ILE A 342 -2.22 23.89 -9.80
C ILE A 342 -2.21 23.42 -8.33
N ALA A 343 -1.23 23.87 -7.53
CA ALA A 343 -1.15 23.62 -6.09
C ALA A 343 -1.23 22.13 -5.68
N THR A 344 -0.62 21.24 -6.46
CA THR A 344 -0.71 19.78 -6.22
C THR A 344 -0.07 19.37 -4.89
N GLY A 345 1.00 20.06 -4.47
CA GLY A 345 1.66 19.82 -3.18
C GLY A 345 0.74 20.14 -2.00
N TYR A 346 0.09 21.31 -2.01
CA TYR A 346 -0.86 21.71 -0.96
C TYR A 346 -2.06 20.76 -0.89
N LEU A 347 -2.64 20.42 -2.06
CA LEU A 347 -3.74 19.45 -2.17
C LEU A 347 -3.40 18.14 -1.44
N VAL A 348 -2.25 17.54 -1.75
CA VAL A 348 -1.85 16.26 -1.14
C VAL A 348 -1.51 16.39 0.34
N LEU A 349 -0.90 17.50 0.78
CA LEU A 349 -0.65 17.71 2.21
C LEU A 349 -1.97 17.79 2.99
N ARG A 350 -2.97 18.51 2.45
CA ARG A 350 -4.31 18.58 3.03
C ARG A 350 -5.00 17.21 3.01
N ASP A 351 -4.97 16.50 1.88
CA ASP A 351 -5.64 15.20 1.72
C ASP A 351 -4.97 14.09 2.57
N LEU A 352 -3.70 14.27 2.98
CA LEU A 352 -3.04 13.45 4.00
C LEU A 352 -3.28 13.96 5.44
N GLY A 353 -4.09 14.99 5.65
CA GLY A 353 -4.42 15.52 6.98
C GLY A 353 -3.28 16.27 7.67
N PHE A 354 -2.26 16.75 6.96
CA PHE A 354 -1.21 17.57 7.56
C PHE A 354 -1.75 18.94 7.99
N LYS A 355 -1.34 19.39 9.17
CA LYS A 355 -1.47 20.80 9.57
C LYS A 355 -0.37 21.58 8.84
N VAL A 356 -0.74 22.43 7.90
CA VAL A 356 0.18 23.32 7.17
C VAL A 356 0.12 24.70 7.81
N ASP A 357 1.25 25.15 8.36
CA ASP A 357 1.38 26.50 8.98
C ASP A 357 1.69 27.57 7.94
N LEU A 358 2.54 27.23 6.97
CA LEU A 358 2.90 28.12 5.88
C LEU A 358 3.12 27.33 4.59
N TYR A 359 2.55 27.80 3.48
CA TYR A 359 2.85 27.32 2.13
C TYR A 359 3.12 28.53 1.23
N VAL A 360 4.38 28.71 0.85
CA VAL A 360 4.82 29.76 -0.07
C VAL A 360 4.98 29.16 -1.46
N ALA A 361 4.40 29.79 -2.48
CA ALA A 361 4.36 29.25 -3.83
C ALA A 361 4.89 30.24 -4.88
N SER A 362 5.87 29.83 -5.67
CA SER A 362 6.32 30.56 -6.86
C SER A 362 5.70 29.93 -8.11
N GLU A 363 4.89 30.71 -8.81
CA GLU A 363 4.21 30.37 -10.06
C GLU A 363 3.96 31.67 -10.84
N VAL A 364 3.91 31.60 -12.17
CA VAL A 364 3.79 32.78 -13.08
C VAL A 364 2.67 32.63 -14.10
N CYS A 365 1.95 31.51 -14.07
CA CYS A 365 0.81 31.25 -14.93
C CYS A 365 -0.48 31.62 -14.17
N GLU A 366 -1.13 32.73 -14.54
CA GLU A 366 -2.38 33.22 -13.91
C GLU A 366 -3.49 32.15 -13.83
N ASP A 367 -3.60 31.30 -14.85
CA ASP A 367 -4.49 30.12 -14.88
C ASP A 367 -4.19 29.14 -13.72
N SER A 368 -2.90 28.89 -13.42
CA SER A 368 -2.45 28.04 -12.32
C SER A 368 -2.72 28.68 -10.96
N ILE A 369 -2.35 29.96 -10.80
CA ILE A 369 -2.55 30.75 -9.57
C ILE A 369 -4.05 30.82 -9.23
N SER A 370 -4.90 31.04 -10.24
CA SER A 370 -6.36 31.02 -10.12
C SER A 370 -6.88 29.70 -9.52
N VAL A 371 -6.35 28.55 -9.96
CA VAL A 371 -6.75 27.24 -9.40
C VAL A 371 -6.31 27.14 -7.94
N GLY A 372 -5.07 27.50 -7.61
CA GLY A 372 -4.55 27.44 -6.25
C GLY A 372 -5.31 28.34 -5.26
N VAL A 373 -5.54 29.61 -5.63
CA VAL A 373 -6.27 30.57 -4.80
C VAL A 373 -7.72 30.13 -4.56
N VAL A 374 -8.43 29.67 -5.60
CA VAL A 374 -9.84 29.26 -5.49
C VAL A 374 -10.00 27.92 -4.78
N ARG A 375 -9.15 26.92 -5.05
CA ARG A 375 -9.29 25.56 -4.48
C ARG A 375 -8.79 25.43 -3.04
N HIS A 376 -7.94 26.36 -2.60
CA HIS A 376 -7.36 26.36 -1.25
C HIS A 376 -7.65 27.66 -0.49
N GLU A 377 -8.72 28.37 -0.83
CA GLU A 377 -9.28 29.50 -0.06
C GLU A 377 -8.26 30.62 0.26
N GLY A 378 -7.32 30.89 -0.65
CA GLY A 378 -6.25 31.87 -0.43
C GLY A 378 -5.19 31.49 0.63
N LYS A 379 -5.19 30.25 1.14
CA LYS A 379 -4.23 29.75 2.15
C LYS A 379 -2.79 29.57 1.62
N ILE A 380 -2.59 29.75 0.31
CA ILE A 380 -1.29 29.71 -0.37
C ILE A 380 -0.76 31.14 -0.55
N LYS A 381 0.41 31.41 0.01
CA LYS A 381 1.11 32.68 -0.20
C LYS A 381 1.86 32.62 -1.54
N TYR A 382 1.20 33.04 -2.61
CA TYR A 382 1.87 33.24 -3.90
C TYR A 382 2.89 34.39 -3.81
N VAL A 383 4.04 34.21 -4.46
CA VAL A 383 5.17 35.16 -4.48
C VAL A 383 5.70 35.32 -5.91
N HIS A 384 6.78 36.10 -6.07
CA HIS A 384 7.38 36.45 -7.36
C HIS A 384 7.83 35.24 -8.21
N ASP A 385 8.18 35.51 -9.47
CA ASP A 385 8.92 34.58 -10.32
C ASP A 385 10.16 34.07 -9.57
N VAL A 386 10.45 32.77 -9.71
CA VAL A 386 11.53 32.07 -9.02
C VAL A 386 12.89 32.78 -9.15
N ARG A 387 13.13 33.47 -10.27
CA ARG A 387 14.35 34.21 -10.57
C ARG A 387 14.53 35.47 -9.72
N ASP A 388 13.41 36.06 -9.28
CA ASP A 388 13.38 37.30 -8.50
C ASP A 388 13.40 37.03 -6.98
N ILE A 389 13.26 35.76 -6.56
CA ILE A 389 13.30 35.37 -5.14
C ILE A 389 14.74 35.42 -4.63
N THR A 390 15.00 36.32 -3.68
CA THR A 390 16.33 36.51 -3.09
C THR A 390 16.52 35.72 -1.80
N LYS A 391 17.78 35.49 -1.41
CA LYS A 391 18.17 34.93 -0.11
C LYS A 391 17.55 35.67 1.09
N LYS A 392 17.35 37.00 0.98
CA LYS A 392 16.65 37.77 2.01
C LYS A 392 15.21 37.28 2.17
N ASN A 393 14.50 37.04 1.07
CA ASN A 393 13.12 36.56 1.12
C ASN A 393 13.00 35.15 1.70
N ILE A 394 13.93 34.25 1.37
CA ILE A 394 13.99 32.90 1.96
C ILE A 394 14.21 32.97 3.49
N LEU A 395 15.04 33.89 3.97
CA LEU A 395 15.24 34.13 5.41
C LEU A 395 14.02 34.79 6.09
N GLU A 396 13.31 35.69 5.40
CA GLU A 396 12.10 36.36 5.92
C GLU A 396 10.86 35.45 5.96
N TRP A 397 10.75 34.51 5.02
CA TRP A 397 9.60 33.59 4.94
C TRP A 397 9.86 32.25 5.65
N GLY A 398 11.13 31.90 5.89
CA GLY A 398 11.54 30.65 6.53
C GLY A 398 11.47 30.67 8.07
N PRO A 399 12.02 29.62 8.72
CA PRO A 399 12.55 28.41 8.11
C PRO A 399 11.46 27.58 7.42
N PHE A 400 11.83 26.89 6.33
CA PHE A 400 10.99 25.90 5.65
C PHE A 400 11.41 24.49 6.06
N ASP A 401 10.45 23.59 6.25
CA ASP A 401 10.68 22.18 6.56
C ASP A 401 10.67 21.29 5.31
N LEU A 402 10.00 21.76 4.24
CA LEU A 402 9.85 21.04 2.96
C LEU A 402 10.04 21.99 1.77
N VAL A 403 10.92 21.65 0.82
CA VAL A 403 11.13 22.40 -0.44
C VAL A 403 10.83 21.51 -1.65
N ILE A 404 9.84 21.88 -2.47
CA ILE A 404 9.35 21.05 -3.59
C ILE A 404 9.31 21.83 -4.91
N GLY A 405 9.47 21.15 -6.04
CA GLY A 405 9.23 21.77 -7.34
C GLY A 405 9.45 20.87 -8.55
N GLY A 406 8.92 21.28 -9.70
CA GLY A 406 9.07 20.59 -10.98
C GLY A 406 9.23 21.60 -12.12
N SER A 407 10.47 21.87 -12.53
CA SER A 407 10.73 22.96 -13.50
C SER A 407 10.26 22.59 -14.92
N PRO A 408 9.89 23.57 -15.78
CA PRO A 408 9.22 23.28 -17.05
C PRO A 408 10.04 22.40 -18.00
N CYS A 409 9.60 21.14 -18.14
CA CYS A 409 10.29 20.07 -18.87
C CYS A 409 10.39 20.25 -20.41
N ASN A 410 9.85 21.34 -20.95
CA ASN A 410 9.74 21.60 -22.39
C ASN A 410 11.09 21.58 -23.12
N ASP A 411 12.13 22.18 -22.53
CA ASP A 411 13.48 22.21 -23.11
C ASP A 411 14.37 21.05 -22.66
N LEU A 412 13.96 20.28 -21.64
CA LEU A 412 14.65 19.07 -21.22
C LEU A 412 14.24 17.84 -22.04
N SER A 413 13.01 17.83 -22.57
CA SER A 413 12.45 16.59 -23.10
C SER A 413 12.89 16.25 -24.53
N ILE A 414 13.37 15.02 -24.73
CA ILE A 414 13.83 14.52 -26.04
C ILE A 414 12.72 14.42 -27.09
N VAL A 415 11.44 14.37 -26.67
CA VAL A 415 10.28 14.37 -27.58
C VAL A 415 9.94 15.76 -28.13
N ASN A 416 10.66 16.81 -27.70
CA ASN A 416 10.63 18.13 -28.33
C ASN A 416 11.81 18.26 -29.31
N PRO A 417 11.57 18.39 -30.63
CA PRO A 417 12.63 18.64 -31.61
C PRO A 417 13.34 19.99 -31.40
N ALA A 418 12.61 20.99 -30.89
CA ALA A 418 13.10 22.35 -30.64
C ALA A 418 13.56 22.55 -29.18
N ARG A 419 13.99 21.48 -28.51
CA ARG A 419 14.49 21.53 -27.13
C ARG A 419 15.85 22.22 -27.05
N LYS A 420 16.11 22.94 -25.97
CA LYS A 420 17.40 23.62 -25.74
C LYS A 420 18.33 22.97 -24.70
N GLY A 421 17.87 21.93 -23.98
CA GLY A 421 18.65 21.26 -22.93
C GLY A 421 18.69 22.03 -21.60
N LEU A 422 19.42 21.49 -20.63
CA LEU A 422 19.45 21.99 -19.24
C LEU A 422 19.96 23.43 -19.09
N TYR A 423 20.92 23.85 -19.90
CA TYR A 423 21.61 25.14 -19.74
C TYR A 423 20.94 26.31 -20.48
N GLU A 424 19.91 26.04 -21.27
CA GLU A 424 19.20 27.03 -22.09
C GLU A 424 17.67 27.00 -21.88
N GLY A 425 16.97 27.91 -22.56
CA GLY A 425 15.50 27.93 -22.60
C GLY A 425 14.87 27.95 -21.20
N THR A 426 13.85 27.11 -21.00
CA THR A 426 13.25 26.85 -19.66
C THR A 426 14.04 25.85 -18.83
N GLY A 427 14.99 25.10 -19.42
CA GLY A 427 15.82 24.12 -18.71
C GLY A 427 16.59 24.76 -17.56
N ARG A 428 17.10 25.99 -17.77
CA ARG A 428 17.86 26.76 -16.78
C ARG A 428 17.12 27.00 -15.46
N LEU A 429 15.79 26.90 -15.44
CA LEU A 429 14.98 27.09 -14.23
C LEU A 429 15.21 25.98 -13.18
N PHE A 430 15.85 24.86 -13.57
CA PHE A 430 16.44 23.91 -12.62
C PHE A 430 17.46 24.58 -11.67
N PHE A 431 18.31 25.50 -12.16
CA PHE A 431 19.34 26.13 -11.34
C PHE A 431 18.75 27.08 -10.29
N GLU A 432 17.59 27.68 -10.55
CA GLU A 432 16.86 28.47 -9.55
C GLU A 432 16.28 27.59 -8.44
N PHE A 433 15.79 26.37 -8.76
CA PHE A 433 15.43 25.39 -7.73
C PHE A 433 16.65 25.01 -6.87
N TYR A 434 17.78 24.67 -7.51
CA TYR A 434 19.02 24.33 -6.80
C TYR A 434 19.53 25.47 -5.90
N ARG A 435 19.49 26.72 -6.40
CA ARG A 435 19.86 27.92 -5.64
C ARG A 435 18.96 28.11 -4.41
N LEU A 436 17.64 28.13 -4.61
CA LEU A 436 16.69 28.38 -3.51
C LEU A 436 16.63 27.22 -2.50
N LEU A 437 16.80 25.97 -2.96
CA LEU A 437 17.03 24.82 -2.08
C LEU A 437 18.27 25.02 -1.20
N SER A 438 19.38 25.48 -1.78
CA SER A 438 20.62 25.74 -1.06
C SER A 438 20.53 26.93 -0.09
N GLU A 439 19.68 27.91 -0.40
CA GLU A 439 19.35 29.03 0.50
C GLU A 439 18.40 28.63 1.65
N ALA A 440 17.56 27.60 1.45
CA ALA A 440 16.56 27.13 2.42
C ALA A 440 17.00 25.95 3.32
N LYS A 441 18.09 25.24 2.94
CA LYS A 441 18.72 24.18 3.75
C LYS A 441 19.00 24.69 5.19
N PRO A 442 18.87 23.84 6.23
CA PRO A 442 19.29 24.18 7.59
C PRO A 442 20.77 24.54 7.62
N LYS A 443 21.17 25.43 8.53
CA LYS A 443 22.58 25.72 8.78
C LYS A 443 23.27 24.53 9.44
N GLU A 444 24.59 24.50 9.38
CA GLU A 444 25.39 23.55 10.16
C GLU A 444 25.07 23.70 11.65
N GLY A 445 24.83 22.59 12.34
CA GLY A 445 24.30 22.55 13.72
C GLY A 445 22.77 22.60 13.86
N GLU A 446 21.99 22.89 12.81
CA GLU A 446 20.53 22.77 12.85
C GLU A 446 20.07 21.32 12.56
N ASP A 447 19.76 20.55 13.61
CA ASP A 447 19.21 19.17 13.51
C ASP A 447 17.68 19.11 13.31
N ARG A 448 17.06 20.20 12.85
CA ARG A 448 15.65 20.20 12.45
C ARG A 448 15.44 19.29 11.22
N PRO A 449 14.37 18.47 11.17
CA PRO A 449 14.00 17.75 9.95
C PRO A 449 13.84 18.70 8.76
N PHE A 450 14.47 18.37 7.64
CA PHE A 450 14.39 19.15 6.40
C PHE A 450 14.36 18.25 5.18
N PHE A 451 13.29 18.38 4.41
CA PHE A 451 13.00 17.54 3.27
C PHE A 451 12.93 18.35 1.99
N TRP A 452 13.26 17.71 0.87
CA TRP A 452 13.09 18.32 -0.44
C TRP A 452 12.81 17.27 -1.52
N MET A 453 12.19 17.71 -2.61
CA MET A 453 11.86 16.88 -3.77
C MET A 453 11.86 17.70 -5.06
N PHE A 454 12.58 17.22 -6.07
CA PHE A 454 12.55 17.76 -7.43
C PHE A 454 11.99 16.73 -8.41
N GLU A 455 11.01 17.11 -9.22
CA GLU A 455 10.40 16.25 -10.25
C GLU A 455 10.78 16.68 -11.67
N ASN A 456 10.99 15.71 -12.56
CA ASN A 456 10.97 15.96 -14.00
C ASN A 456 10.72 14.72 -14.88
N VAL A 457 10.66 14.91 -16.19
CA VAL A 457 10.33 13.86 -17.16
C VAL A 457 11.41 12.79 -17.32
N VAL A 458 11.03 11.52 -17.39
CA VAL A 458 11.96 10.41 -17.71
C VAL A 458 12.57 10.56 -19.10
N ALA A 459 11.80 11.10 -20.05
CA ALA A 459 12.21 11.34 -21.44
C ALA A 459 13.04 12.63 -21.57
N MET A 460 14.12 12.75 -20.79
CA MET A 460 15.15 13.80 -20.87
C MET A 460 16.46 13.25 -21.44
N GLY A 461 17.43 14.12 -21.78
CA GLY A 461 18.75 13.67 -22.23
C GLY A 461 19.55 13.01 -21.09
N VAL A 462 20.39 12.03 -21.45
CA VAL A 462 21.21 11.30 -20.46
C VAL A 462 22.23 12.21 -19.78
N ASN A 463 22.78 13.19 -20.51
CA ASN A 463 23.64 14.22 -19.93
C ASN A 463 22.86 15.13 -18.99
N ASP A 464 21.69 15.64 -19.39
CA ASP A 464 20.84 16.49 -18.54
C ASP A 464 20.47 15.77 -17.24
N LYS A 465 20.08 14.48 -17.31
CA LYS A 465 19.79 13.64 -16.13
C LYS A 465 20.99 13.54 -15.19
N ARG A 466 22.16 13.17 -15.72
CA ARG A 466 23.40 12.99 -14.95
C ARG A 466 23.83 14.30 -14.29
N ASP A 467 23.72 15.41 -15.01
CA ASP A 467 24.15 16.71 -14.50
C ASP A 467 23.16 17.24 -13.45
N ILE A 468 21.84 17.01 -13.59
CA ILE A 468 20.86 17.21 -12.51
C ILE A 468 21.23 16.36 -11.27
N SER A 469 21.52 15.06 -11.43
CA SER A 469 21.95 14.20 -10.31
C SER A 469 23.20 14.72 -9.61
N ARG A 470 24.16 15.29 -10.35
CA ARG A 470 25.39 15.89 -9.80
C ARG A 470 25.11 17.15 -8.99
N PHE A 471 24.30 18.07 -9.51
CA PHE A 471 23.91 19.28 -8.78
C PHE A 471 23.04 18.98 -7.55
N LEU A 472 22.23 17.92 -7.59
CA LEU A 472 21.37 17.50 -6.47
C LEU A 472 22.02 16.48 -5.53
N GLU A 473 23.25 16.05 -5.80
CA GLU A 473 24.04 15.09 -5.01
C GLU A 473 23.30 13.76 -4.75
N CYS A 474 22.36 13.37 -5.64
CA CYS A 474 21.61 12.13 -5.54
C CYS A 474 21.13 11.64 -6.90
N ASN A 475 20.85 10.33 -7.03
CA ASN A 475 20.19 9.78 -8.21
C ASN A 475 18.66 9.76 -8.09
N PRO A 476 17.91 9.84 -9.20
CA PRO A 476 16.46 9.89 -9.17
C PRO A 476 15.82 8.52 -9.04
N VAL A 477 14.73 8.47 -8.29
CA VAL A 477 13.76 7.38 -8.34
C VAL A 477 12.91 7.52 -9.60
N MET A 478 12.65 6.42 -10.30
CA MET A 478 11.73 6.38 -11.44
C MET A 478 10.39 5.80 -10.99
N ILE A 479 9.31 6.58 -11.12
CA ILE A 479 7.96 6.15 -10.75
C ILE A 479 7.01 6.42 -11.93
N ASP A 480 6.24 5.41 -12.34
CA ASP A 480 5.17 5.55 -13.34
C ASP A 480 3.79 5.44 -12.67
N ALA A 481 2.96 6.47 -12.82
CA ALA A 481 1.61 6.51 -12.27
C ALA A 481 0.68 5.42 -12.79
N ILE A 482 1.04 4.63 -13.81
CA ILE A 482 0.21 3.51 -14.32
C ILE A 482 -0.16 2.49 -13.22
N GLU A 483 0.67 2.33 -12.20
CA GLU A 483 0.43 1.41 -11.08
C GLU A 483 -0.70 1.89 -10.16
N VAL A 484 -1.05 3.18 -10.19
CA VAL A 484 -2.04 3.85 -9.34
C VAL A 484 -3.03 4.74 -10.11
N SER A 485 -3.09 4.61 -11.44
CA SER A 485 -3.98 5.40 -12.28
C SER A 485 -4.20 4.76 -13.65
N ALA A 486 -5.19 5.26 -14.38
CA ALA A 486 -5.50 4.85 -15.74
C ALA A 486 -4.50 5.34 -16.82
N ALA A 487 -3.39 6.01 -16.46
CA ALA A 487 -2.44 6.56 -17.43
C ALA A 487 -0.98 6.25 -17.12
N HIS A 488 -0.19 6.01 -18.18
CA HIS A 488 1.26 6.14 -18.09
C HIS A 488 1.65 7.59 -17.76
N ARG A 489 2.46 7.77 -16.71
CA ARG A 489 3.10 9.06 -16.35
C ARG A 489 4.45 8.84 -15.66
N ALA A 490 5.33 8.02 -16.26
CA ALA A 490 6.71 7.87 -15.82
C ALA A 490 7.42 9.23 -15.57
N ARG A 491 7.96 9.41 -14.37
CA ARG A 491 8.71 10.58 -13.89
C ARG A 491 9.95 10.20 -13.08
N TYR A 492 10.93 11.09 -13.07
CA TYR A 492 12.09 11.05 -12.20
C TYR A 492 11.85 11.97 -11.01
N PHE A 493 12.13 11.47 -9.81
CA PHE A 493 12.05 12.19 -8.54
C PHE A 493 13.41 12.13 -7.84
N TRP A 494 14.06 13.28 -7.70
CA TRP A 494 15.22 13.48 -6.82
C TRP A 494 14.71 13.99 -5.47
N GLY A 495 15.40 13.69 -4.37
CA GLY A 495 14.98 14.14 -3.04
C GLY A 495 15.58 13.33 -1.90
N ASN A 496 15.20 13.70 -0.67
CA ASN A 496 15.55 12.99 0.56
C ASN A 496 14.31 12.59 1.40
N LEU A 497 13.14 12.47 0.76
CA LEU A 497 11.92 11.99 1.43
C LEU A 497 12.15 10.54 1.94
N PRO A 498 11.68 10.17 3.14
CA PRO A 498 11.87 8.81 3.66
C PRO A 498 11.25 7.74 2.75
N GLY A 499 12.06 6.77 2.33
CA GLY A 499 11.57 5.60 1.60
C GLY A 499 11.00 5.86 0.19
N MET A 500 11.46 6.86 -0.56
CA MET A 500 11.06 7.09 -1.97
C MET A 500 11.21 5.85 -2.87
N ASN A 501 12.14 4.94 -2.53
CA ASN A 501 12.37 3.68 -3.25
C ASN A 501 11.40 2.54 -2.89
N ARG A 502 10.41 2.78 -2.02
CA ARG A 502 9.43 1.75 -1.63
C ARG A 502 8.51 1.42 -2.82
N PRO A 503 7.99 0.18 -2.94
CA PRO A 503 7.05 -0.17 -4.00
C PRO A 503 5.81 0.74 -3.96
N LEU A 504 5.40 1.22 -5.14
CA LEU A 504 4.16 1.95 -5.29
C LEU A 504 2.99 0.95 -5.23
N CYS A 505 1.94 1.31 -4.49
CA CYS A 505 0.77 0.48 -4.24
C CYS A 505 -0.49 1.33 -4.43
N ALA A 506 -1.54 0.75 -5.02
CA ALA A 506 -2.82 1.42 -5.21
C ALA A 506 -3.70 1.25 -3.98
N SER A 507 -4.34 2.34 -3.55
CA SER A 507 -5.45 2.28 -2.61
C SER A 507 -6.72 1.76 -3.29
N GLY A 508 -7.73 1.36 -2.52
CA GLY A 508 -9.04 1.00 -3.05
C GLY A 508 -9.78 2.14 -3.75
N MET A 509 -9.31 3.38 -3.60
CA MET A 509 -9.89 4.59 -4.18
C MET A 509 -9.25 5.00 -5.53
N ASP A 510 -8.07 4.43 -5.86
CA ASP A 510 -7.32 4.83 -7.05
C ASP A 510 -7.90 4.15 -8.32
N LYS A 511 -8.31 4.97 -9.30
CA LYS A 511 -9.00 4.51 -10.51
C LYS A 511 -8.00 3.92 -11.50
N LEU A 512 -7.90 2.59 -11.51
CA LEU A 512 -6.88 1.87 -12.28
C LEU A 512 -7.23 1.73 -13.76
N GLU A 513 -8.47 1.42 -14.15
CA GLU A 513 -8.81 1.32 -15.58
C GLU A 513 -9.45 2.61 -16.09
N LEU A 514 -9.26 2.90 -17.38
CA LEU A 514 -9.80 4.10 -18.02
C LEU A 514 -11.32 4.17 -17.88
N GLN A 515 -12.00 3.02 -17.95
CA GLN A 515 -13.45 2.93 -17.80
C GLN A 515 -13.94 3.45 -16.45
N ASP A 516 -13.13 3.32 -15.39
CA ASP A 516 -13.45 3.81 -14.04
C ASP A 516 -13.39 5.35 -13.96
N CYS A 517 -12.74 5.99 -14.93
CA CYS A 517 -12.59 7.45 -15.02
C CYS A 517 -13.65 8.14 -15.88
N LEU A 518 -14.33 7.42 -16.77
CA LEU A 518 -15.27 8.00 -17.74
C LEU A 518 -16.61 8.40 -17.10
N GLU A 519 -17.36 9.28 -17.78
CA GLU A 519 -18.77 9.50 -17.43
C GLU A 519 -19.69 8.38 -17.92
N HIS A 520 -20.89 8.33 -17.34
CA HIS A 520 -21.94 7.38 -17.72
C HIS A 520 -22.29 7.46 -19.23
N GLY A 521 -22.50 6.29 -19.86
CA GLY A 521 -22.79 6.19 -21.29
C GLY A 521 -21.56 6.28 -22.22
N ARG A 522 -20.34 6.32 -21.66
CA ARG A 522 -19.08 6.38 -22.41
C ARG A 522 -18.24 5.13 -22.16
N VAL A 523 -17.64 4.61 -23.23
CA VAL A 523 -16.94 3.31 -23.23
C VAL A 523 -15.47 3.49 -23.55
N ALA A 524 -14.60 2.93 -22.71
CA ALA A 524 -13.16 2.95 -22.91
C ALA A 524 -12.73 1.98 -24.04
N LYS A 525 -11.94 2.47 -25.01
CA LYS A 525 -11.32 1.62 -26.05
C LYS A 525 -10.01 0.97 -25.60
N PHE A 526 -9.45 1.42 -24.48
CA PHE A 526 -8.16 0.99 -23.94
C PHE A 526 -8.26 0.95 -22.41
N GLY A 527 -7.69 -0.07 -21.76
CA GLY A 527 -7.68 -0.16 -20.29
C GLY A 527 -6.81 0.92 -19.62
N LYS A 528 -5.67 1.26 -20.25
CA LYS A 528 -4.78 2.36 -19.85
C LYS A 528 -4.51 3.29 -21.04
N VAL A 529 -4.30 4.58 -20.79
CA VAL A 529 -3.89 5.56 -21.80
C VAL A 529 -2.39 5.89 -21.73
N ARG A 530 -1.81 6.31 -22.85
CA ARG A 530 -0.45 6.88 -22.90
C ARG A 530 -0.38 8.24 -22.23
N THR A 531 0.86 8.68 -21.96
CA THR A 531 1.19 9.94 -21.29
C THR A 531 0.51 11.16 -21.87
N ILE A 532 -0.49 11.67 -21.14
CA ILE A 532 -1.20 12.91 -21.49
C ILE A 532 -0.33 14.12 -21.13
N THR A 533 -0.24 15.06 -22.08
CA THR A 533 0.60 16.26 -22.02
C THR A 533 -0.21 17.52 -22.34
N THR A 534 0.46 18.67 -22.35
CA THR A 534 -0.07 19.97 -22.79
C THR A 534 -0.56 20.01 -24.25
N ARG A 535 -0.12 19.07 -25.11
CA ARG A 535 -0.54 19.01 -26.52
C ARG A 535 -1.80 18.15 -26.66
N SER A 536 -2.88 18.69 -27.22
CA SER A 536 -4.15 17.96 -27.37
C SER A 536 -4.06 16.65 -28.16
N ASN A 537 -3.13 16.54 -29.11
CA ASN A 537 -2.86 15.29 -29.83
C ASN A 537 -2.36 14.15 -28.91
N SER A 538 -1.81 14.42 -27.71
CA SER A 538 -1.40 13.37 -26.76
C SER A 538 -2.56 12.60 -26.10
N ILE A 539 -3.81 13.03 -26.29
CA ILE A 539 -4.99 12.22 -25.96
C ILE A 539 -5.14 11.04 -26.94
N LYS A 540 -4.59 11.14 -28.15
CA LYS A 540 -4.72 10.12 -29.19
C LYS A 540 -3.79 8.93 -28.96
N GLN A 541 -4.30 7.73 -29.27
CA GLN A 541 -3.69 6.43 -28.96
C GLN A 541 -3.34 5.66 -30.25
N GLY A 542 -2.60 4.56 -30.11
CA GLY A 542 -2.17 3.72 -31.24
C GLY A 542 -1.07 4.36 -32.11
N LYS A 543 -0.82 3.83 -33.31
CA LYS A 543 -0.08 4.57 -34.35
C LYS A 543 -1.05 5.50 -35.08
N ASP A 544 -2.24 4.98 -35.32
CA ASP A 544 -3.32 5.43 -36.21
C ASP A 544 -4.16 6.58 -35.63
N GLN A 545 -3.70 7.17 -34.51
CA GLN A 545 -4.20 8.42 -33.95
C GLN A 545 -5.69 8.42 -33.52
N HIS A 546 -6.18 7.24 -33.14
CA HIS A 546 -7.50 7.02 -32.55
C HIS A 546 -7.72 7.82 -31.27
N PHE A 547 -8.94 8.30 -31.03
CA PHE A 547 -9.34 8.76 -29.70
C PHE A 547 -9.61 7.57 -28.75
N PRO A 548 -9.50 7.77 -27.42
CA PRO A 548 -9.54 6.68 -26.43
C PRO A 548 -10.94 6.26 -25.97
N VAL A 549 -11.99 7.03 -26.28
CA VAL A 549 -13.37 6.79 -25.81
C VAL A 549 -14.31 6.59 -27.00
N LEU A 550 -15.36 5.79 -26.80
CA LEU A 550 -16.57 5.77 -27.63
C LEU A 550 -17.75 6.36 -26.87
N MET A 551 -18.55 7.18 -27.56
CA MET A 551 -19.85 7.65 -27.09
C MET A 551 -20.85 7.50 -28.23
N ASN A 552 -21.97 6.81 -28.00
CA ASN A 552 -23.01 6.54 -29.02
C ASN A 552 -22.44 5.98 -30.35
N GLY A 553 -21.46 5.08 -30.26
CA GLY A 553 -20.79 4.45 -31.41
C GLY A 553 -19.77 5.32 -32.15
N LYS A 554 -19.55 6.58 -31.74
CA LYS A 554 -18.57 7.50 -32.33
C LYS A 554 -17.34 7.65 -31.43
N GLU A 555 -16.17 7.88 -32.03
CA GLU A 555 -14.96 8.22 -31.27
C GLU A 555 -15.08 9.59 -30.62
N ASP A 556 -14.67 9.70 -29.34
CA ASP A 556 -14.63 10.96 -28.61
C ASP A 556 -13.35 11.12 -27.75
N ILE A 557 -13.01 12.38 -27.50
CA ILE A 557 -11.95 12.87 -26.64
C ILE A 557 -12.27 12.69 -25.15
N LEU A 558 -11.23 12.63 -24.32
CA LEU A 558 -11.38 12.77 -22.87
C LEU A 558 -11.85 14.17 -22.48
N TRP A 559 -12.84 14.23 -21.59
CA TRP A 559 -13.38 15.44 -20.99
C TRP A 559 -12.50 15.89 -19.80
N CYS A 560 -12.63 17.14 -19.35
CA CYS A 560 -11.78 17.67 -18.26
C CYS A 560 -11.99 16.93 -16.93
N THR A 561 -13.21 16.51 -16.61
CA THR A 561 -13.53 15.72 -15.42
C THR A 561 -12.93 14.31 -15.46
N GLU A 562 -12.89 13.70 -16.65
CA GLU A 562 -12.23 12.41 -16.89
C GLU A 562 -10.71 12.54 -16.75
N LEU A 563 -10.12 13.64 -17.26
CA LEU A 563 -8.70 13.95 -17.09
C LEU A 563 -8.34 14.22 -15.62
N GLU A 564 -9.18 14.94 -14.87
CA GLU A 564 -8.99 15.17 -13.43
C GLU A 564 -8.91 13.84 -12.67
N ARG A 565 -9.85 12.92 -12.91
CA ARG A 565 -9.84 11.56 -12.32
C ARG A 565 -8.61 10.75 -12.72
N ILE A 566 -8.21 10.76 -14.00
CA ILE A 566 -7.03 10.04 -14.50
C ILE A 566 -5.73 10.51 -13.79
N PHE A 567 -5.68 11.78 -13.38
CA PHE A 567 -4.54 12.36 -12.66
C PHE A 567 -4.69 12.28 -11.13
N GLY A 568 -5.82 11.76 -10.63
CA GLY A 568 -6.15 11.63 -9.21
C GLY A 568 -6.65 12.91 -8.53
N PHE A 569 -6.98 13.96 -9.29
CA PHE A 569 -7.59 15.18 -8.74
C PHE A 569 -9.07 14.97 -8.41
N PRO A 570 -9.61 15.72 -7.42
CA PRO A 570 -11.05 15.89 -7.27
C PRO A 570 -11.72 16.33 -8.58
N VAL A 571 -12.92 15.84 -8.83
CA VAL A 571 -13.70 16.25 -10.02
C VAL A 571 -14.02 17.74 -9.94
N HIS A 572 -13.88 18.46 -11.05
CA HIS A 572 -13.96 19.92 -11.16
C HIS A 572 -12.81 20.70 -10.50
N TYR A 573 -11.69 20.07 -10.11
CA TYR A 573 -10.57 20.80 -9.49
C TYR A 573 -10.02 21.95 -10.36
N THR A 574 -9.94 21.79 -11.68
CA THR A 574 -9.50 22.86 -12.59
C THR A 574 -10.65 23.73 -13.14
N ASP A 575 -11.88 23.54 -12.64
CA ASP A 575 -13.07 24.28 -13.06
C ASP A 575 -13.15 25.64 -12.33
N VAL A 576 -12.36 26.60 -12.79
CA VAL A 576 -12.28 27.97 -12.23
C VAL A 576 -12.09 29.02 -13.33
N SER A 577 -12.33 30.29 -13.00
CA SER A 577 -12.02 31.47 -13.84
C SER A 577 -12.53 31.41 -15.29
N ASN A 578 -13.62 30.69 -15.56
CA ASN A 578 -14.18 30.44 -16.90
C ASN A 578 -13.15 29.86 -17.91
N MET A 579 -12.12 29.14 -17.43
CA MET A 579 -11.09 28.57 -18.28
C MET A 579 -11.64 27.58 -19.32
N GLY A 580 -11.46 27.92 -20.60
CA GLY A 580 -11.78 27.02 -21.70
C GLY A 580 -11.00 25.70 -21.63
N ARG A 581 -11.59 24.61 -22.15
CA ARG A 581 -11.04 23.23 -22.13
C ARG A 581 -9.54 23.13 -22.48
N GLY A 582 -9.07 23.94 -23.43
CA GLY A 582 -7.66 23.96 -23.86
C GLY A 582 -6.68 24.51 -22.80
N ALA A 583 -7.11 25.39 -21.91
CA ALA A 583 -6.32 25.85 -20.75
C ALA A 583 -6.29 24.77 -19.67
N ARG A 584 -7.45 24.27 -19.24
CA ARG A 584 -7.58 23.16 -18.27
C ARG A 584 -6.76 21.93 -18.67
N GLN A 585 -6.76 21.54 -19.95
CA GLN A 585 -5.89 20.45 -20.43
C GLN A 585 -4.39 20.77 -20.27
N LYS A 586 -3.94 22.01 -20.52
CA LYS A 586 -2.53 22.39 -20.34
C LYS A 586 -2.11 22.34 -18.88
N LEU A 587 -2.97 22.79 -17.96
CA LEU A 587 -2.73 22.72 -16.52
C LEU A 587 -2.56 21.26 -16.05
N LEU A 588 -3.58 20.42 -16.31
CA LEU A 588 -3.53 18.99 -15.97
C LEU A 588 -2.31 18.32 -16.63
N GLY A 589 -2.08 18.56 -17.92
CA GLY A 589 -0.93 18.02 -18.66
C GLY A 589 0.44 18.33 -18.06
N ARG A 590 0.59 19.45 -17.32
CA ARG A 590 1.79 19.83 -16.57
C ARG A 590 1.86 19.19 -15.18
N SER A 591 0.74 19.15 -14.45
CA SER A 591 0.66 18.76 -13.04
C SER A 591 1.25 17.38 -12.69
N TRP A 592 1.55 17.16 -11.42
CA TRP A 592 1.89 15.83 -10.91
C TRP A 592 0.67 14.89 -10.88
N SER A 593 0.91 13.59 -10.69
CA SER A 593 -0.17 12.65 -10.37
C SER A 593 -0.39 12.65 -8.86
N VAL A 594 -1.62 12.95 -8.42
CA VAL A 594 -1.98 13.07 -7.00
C VAL A 594 -1.61 11.81 -6.19
N PRO A 595 -1.97 10.56 -6.58
CA PRO A 595 -1.58 9.37 -5.83
C PRO A 595 -0.06 9.14 -5.75
N VAL A 596 0.71 9.54 -6.76
CA VAL A 596 2.20 9.45 -6.70
C VAL A 596 2.76 10.40 -5.65
N ILE A 597 2.27 11.64 -5.60
CA ILE A 597 2.70 12.61 -4.59
C ILE A 597 2.18 12.22 -3.19
N ARG A 598 0.96 11.64 -3.11
CA ARG A 598 0.40 11.05 -1.87
C ARG A 598 1.32 9.96 -1.32
N HIS A 599 1.77 9.05 -2.18
CA HIS A 599 2.74 8.01 -1.84
C HIS A 599 4.08 8.59 -1.32
N LEU A 600 4.60 9.64 -1.97
CA LEU A 600 5.88 10.27 -1.62
C LEU A 600 5.81 11.11 -0.33
N PHE A 601 4.69 11.76 -0.04
CA PHE A 601 4.53 12.61 1.15
C PHE A 601 4.02 11.85 2.39
N ALA A 602 3.35 10.70 2.23
CA ALA A 602 2.82 9.92 3.36
C ALA A 602 3.83 9.64 4.51
N PRO A 603 5.12 9.32 4.25
CA PRO A 603 6.12 9.12 5.31
C PRO A 603 6.42 10.37 6.16
N LEU A 604 6.11 11.58 5.69
CA LEU A 604 6.29 12.81 6.45
C LEU A 604 5.36 12.89 7.68
N LYS A 605 4.33 12.04 7.76
CA LYS A 605 3.45 11.90 8.94
C LYS A 605 4.21 11.47 10.20
N ASP A 606 5.43 10.92 10.08
CA ASP A 606 6.27 10.63 11.25
C ASP A 606 7.07 11.83 11.80
N TYR A 607 6.99 12.98 11.13
CA TYR A 607 7.78 14.19 11.43
C TYR A 607 6.92 15.42 11.74
N PHE A 608 5.75 15.57 11.09
CA PHE A 608 4.92 16.77 11.18
C PHE A 608 3.51 16.49 11.73
N ALA A 609 2.86 17.56 12.21
CA ALA A 609 1.57 17.49 12.89
C ALA A 609 0.44 17.14 11.92
N CYS A 610 -0.47 16.28 12.36
CA CYS A 610 -1.66 15.89 11.61
C CYS A 610 -2.92 16.33 12.38
N GLY A 611 -3.98 16.68 11.66
CA GLY A 611 -5.34 16.64 12.18
C GLY A 611 -5.94 15.24 12.02
N THR A 612 -7.03 14.97 12.74
CA THR A 612 -8.15 14.24 12.14
C THR A 612 -8.76 15.12 11.06
N LEU A 613 -9.18 14.51 9.95
CA LEU A 613 -9.86 15.16 8.84
C LEU A 613 -11.35 15.43 9.15
#